data_AF-A0A561UQB0-F1
#
_entry.id   AF-A0A561UQB0-F1
#
_cell.length_a   1.000
_cell.length_b   1.000
_cell.length_c   1.000
_cell.angle_alpha   90.00
_cell.angle_beta   90.00
_cell.angle_gamma   90.00
#
_symmetry.space_group_name_H-M   'P 1'
#
loop_
_entity.id
_entity.type
_entity.pdbx_description
1 polymer ?
#
loop_
_entity_poly.entity_id
_entity_poly.type
_entity_poly.pdbx_seq_one_letter_code
_entity_poly.pdbx_strand_id
1 'polypeptide(L)' 'MPEHSDLSAHRATIERIKEARAQAIHHTTLARRFAVERRDLMKSLLEQGVTQSDIARELGVSRQAIQKMLAC' A
#
# COMPACT_ATOMS: atom_id res chain seq x y z
N MET A 1 5.58 44.30 2.67
CA MET A 1 4.44 43.42 3.02
C MET A 1 4.32 42.40 1.89
N PRO A 2 4.35 41.08 2.12
CA PRO A 2 4.16 40.14 1.02
C PRO A 2 2.70 40.20 0.61
N GLU A 3 2.44 40.57 -0.65
CA GLU A 3 1.13 40.46 -1.25
C GLU A 3 0.78 38.97 -1.32
N HIS A 4 -0.07 38.50 -0.42
CA HIS A 4 -0.62 37.16 -0.52
C HIS A 4 -1.41 37.09 -1.82
N SER A 5 -0.86 36.38 -2.81
CA SER A 5 -1.53 36.10 -4.08
C SER A 5 -2.93 35.58 -3.79
N ASP A 6 -3.95 36.25 -4.32
CA ASP A 6 -5.32 35.83 -4.13
C ASP A 6 -5.55 34.48 -4.83
N LEU A 7 -5.48 33.42 -4.04
CA LEU A 7 -5.72 32.05 -4.50
C LEU A 7 -7.20 31.77 -4.78
N SER A 8 -8.10 32.77 -4.64
CA SER A 8 -9.52 32.62 -4.95
C SER A 8 -9.75 32.10 -6.37
N ALA A 9 -8.97 32.57 -7.35
CA ALA A 9 -8.99 32.13 -8.74
C ALA A 9 -8.59 30.65 -8.90
N HIS A 10 -7.85 30.09 -7.95
CA HIS A 10 -7.35 28.71 -7.97
C HIS A 10 -8.07 27.78 -6.99
N ARG A 11 -9.16 28.25 -6.36
CA ARG A 11 -9.90 27.50 -5.34
C ARG A 11 -10.31 26.10 -5.80
N ALA A 12 -10.84 25.98 -7.02
CA ALA A 12 -11.24 24.69 -7.59
C ALA A 12 -10.07 23.69 -7.67
N THR A 13 -8.90 24.16 -8.14
CA THR A 13 -7.68 23.34 -8.22
C THR A 13 -7.21 22.91 -6.83
N ILE A 14 -7.25 23.81 -5.86
CA ILE A 14 -6.86 23.51 -4.47
C ILE A 14 -7.79 22.45 -3.86
N GLU A 15 -9.11 22.55 -4.06
CA GLU A 15 -10.04 21.52 -3.59
C GLU A 15 -9.78 20.17 -4.27
N ARG A 16 -9.51 20.15 -5.58
CA ARG A 16 -9.14 18.93 -6.28
C ARG A 16 -7.85 18.29 -5.73
N ILE A 17 -6.86 19.10 -5.38
CA ILE A 17 -5.62 18.62 -4.75
C ILE A 17 -5.92 17.97 -3.39
N LYS A 18 -6.78 18.59 -2.57
CA LYS A 18 -7.17 18.04 -1.26
C LYS A 18 -7.86 16.68 -1.41
N GLU A 19 -8.80 16.58 -2.35
CA GLU A 19 -9.49 15.32 -2.64
C GLU A 19 -8.51 14.22 -3.09
N ALA A 20 -7.65 14.52 -4.07
CA ALA A 20 -6.66 13.56 -4.58
C ALA A 20 -5.72 13.09 -3.45
N ARG A 21 -5.30 14.01 -2.58
CA ARG A 21 -4.47 13.68 -1.41
C ARG A 21 -5.22 12.80 -0.40
N ALA A 22 -6.49 13.09 -0.12
CA ALA A 22 -7.31 12.27 0.76
C ALA A 22 -7.47 10.83 0.22
N GLN A 23 -7.71 10.68 -1.08
CA GLN A 23 -7.78 9.36 -1.74
C GLN A 23 -6.45 8.62 -1.64
N ALA A 24 -5.32 9.29 -1.92
CA ALA A 24 -4.00 8.68 -1.82
C ALA A 24 -3.69 8.18 -0.39
N ILE A 25 -4.03 8.97 0.64
CA ILE A 25 -3.87 8.58 2.04
C ILE A 25 -4.75 7.36 2.37
N HIS A 26 -6.00 7.37 1.92
CA HIS A 26 -6.93 6.27 2.12
C HIS A 26 -6.40 4.97 1.50
N HIS A 27 -5.99 5.01 0.23
CA HIS A 27 -5.42 3.85 -0.46
C HIS A 27 -4.10 3.38 0.16
N THR A 28 -3.25 4.30 0.63
CA THR A 28 -2.01 3.96 1.35
C THR A 28 -2.32 3.21 2.64
N THR A 29 -3.32 3.67 3.39
CA THR A 29 -3.76 3.01 4.63
C THR A 29 -4.29 1.61 4.35
N LEU A 30 -5.14 1.45 3.33
CA LEU A 30 -5.65 0.14 2.91
C LEU A 30 -4.53 -0.80 2.45
N ALA A 31 -3.62 -0.32 1.61
CA ALA A 31 -2.50 -1.11 1.12
C ALA A 31 -1.62 -1.62 2.26
N ARG A 32 -1.36 -0.79 3.28
CA ARG A 32 -0.63 -1.20 4.49
C ARG A 32 -1.38 -2.28 5.27
N ARG A 33 -2.69 -2.13 5.45
CA ARG A 33 -3.52 -3.12 6.15
C ARG A 33 -3.48 -4.47 5.44
N PHE A 34 -3.72 -4.49 4.13
CA PHE A 34 -3.68 -5.72 3.35
C PHE A 34 -2.27 -6.32 3.24
N ALA A 35 -1.22 -5.50 3.28
CA ALA A 35 0.15 -6.01 3.32
C ALA A 35 0.46 -6.76 4.62
N VAL A 36 -0.10 -6.33 5.76
CA VAL A 36 -0.01 -7.03 7.05
C VAL A 36 -0.82 -8.32 6.99
N GLU A 37 -2.09 -8.25 6.59
CA GLU A 37 -2.97 -9.43 6.49
C GLU A 37 -2.36 -10.52 5.61
N ARG A 38 -1.88 -10.15 4.42
CA ARG A 38 -1.21 -11.07 3.50
C ARG A 38 0.02 -11.73 4.12
N ARG A 39 0.78 -11.01 4.93
CA ARG A 39 1.96 -11.53 5.64
C ARG A 39 1.57 -12.54 6.71
N ASP A 40 0.54 -12.23 7.48
CA ASP A 40 0.05 -13.11 8.53
C ASP A 40 -0.51 -14.40 7.95
N LEU A 41 -1.24 -14.32 6.83
CA LEU A 41 -1.70 -15.49 6.07
C LEU A 41 -0.53 -16.35 5.58
N MET A 42 0.50 -15.75 4.98
CA MET A 42 1.68 -16.50 4.56
C MET A 42 2.41 -17.14 5.74
N LYS A 43 2.54 -16.46 6.89
CA LYS A 43 3.13 -17.05 8.09
C LYS A 43 2.34 -18.25 8.59
N SER A 44 1.01 -18.18 8.60
CA SER A 44 0.16 -19.31 8.98
C SER A 44 0.37 -20.52 8.08
N LEU A 45 0.57 -20.32 6.76
CA LEU A 45 0.92 -21.42 5.85
C LEU A 45 2.28 -22.04 6.19
N LEU A 46 3.28 -21.22 6.52
CA LEU A 46 4.59 -21.72 6.94
C LEU A 46 4.51 -22.54 8.23
N GLU A 47 3.69 -22.11 9.19
CA GLU A 47 3.43 -22.84 10.44
C GLU A 47 2.76 -24.20 10.21
N GLN A 48 1.97 -24.33 9.15
CA GLN A 48 1.36 -25.58 8.71
C GLN A 48 2.31 -26.48 7.90
N GLY A 49 3.57 -26.06 7.73
CA GLY A 49 4.60 -26.82 7.00
C GLY A 49 4.63 -26.56 5.49
N VAL A 50 3.84 -25.62 4.96
CA VAL A 50 3.93 -25.21 3.55
C VAL A 50 5.24 -24.46 3.33
N THR A 51 5.95 -24.75 2.23
CA THR A 51 7.22 -24.07 1.96
C THR A 51 7.01 -22.74 1.23
N GLN A 52 7.95 -21.79 1.38
CA GLN A 52 7.93 -20.54 0.61
C GLN A 52 7.95 -20.78 -0.91
N SER A 53 8.55 -21.88 -1.37
CA SER A 53 8.58 -22.24 -2.79
C SER A 53 7.20 -22.67 -3.30
N ASP A 54 6.44 -23.41 -2.49
CA ASP A 54 5.08 -23.81 -2.83
C ASP A 54 4.14 -22.61 -2.84
N ILE A 55 4.25 -21.73 -1.84
CA ILE A 55 3.50 -20.46 -1.80
C ILE A 55 3.83 -19.60 -3.03
N ALA A 56 5.10 -19.47 -3.38
CA ALA A 56 5.53 -18.70 -4.55
C ALA A 56 4.93 -19.25 -5.85
N ARG A 57 4.96 -20.57 -6.02
CA ARG A 57 4.39 -21.26 -7.18
C ARG A 57 2.88 -21.03 -7.29
N GLU A 58 2.17 -21.16 -6.18
CA GLU A 58 0.70 -20.99 -6.15
C GLU A 58 0.29 -19.53 -6.42
N LEU A 59 1.01 -18.57 -5.86
CA LEU A 59 0.74 -17.15 -6.06
C LEU A 59 1.26 -16.60 -7.40
N GLY A 60 1.95 -17.41 -8.21
CA GLY A 60 2.51 -16.97 -9.49
C GLY A 60 3.62 -15.93 -9.36
N VAL A 61 4.39 -15.97 -8.27
CA VAL A 61 5.47 -15.02 -7.96
C VAL A 61 6.81 -15.72 -7.74
N SER A 62 7.90 -14.95 -7.74
CA SER A 62 9.21 -15.51 -7.40
C SER A 62 9.32 -15.76 -5.89
N ARG A 63 10.16 -16.73 -5.49
CA ARG A 63 10.51 -16.95 -4.08
C ARG A 63 11.09 -15.69 -3.42
N GLN A 64 11.84 -14.88 -4.18
CA GLN A 64 12.38 -13.60 -3.70
C GLN A 64 11.26 -12.60 -3.38
N ALA A 65 10.15 -12.61 -4.15
CA ALA A 65 8.99 -11.79 -3.84
C ALA A 65 8.38 -12.20 -2.49
N ILE A 66 8.18 -13.50 -2.26
CA ILE A 66 7.71 -14.02 -0.97
C ILE A 66 8.64 -13.59 0.18
N GLN A 67 9.96 -13.71 0.00
CA GLN A 67 10.93 -13.27 1.01
C GLN A 67 10.77 -11.78 1.35
N LYS A 68 10.69 -10.91 0.34
CA LYS A 68 10.47 -9.46 0.55
C LYS A 68 9.17 -9.20 1.29
N MET A 69 8.12 -9.92 0.90
CA MET A 69 6.80 -9.75 1.48
C MET A 69 6.70 -10.21 2.95
N LEU A 70 7.52 -11.17 3.37
CA LEU A 70 7.65 -11.62 4.75
C LEU A 70 8.52 -10.69 5.61
N ALA A 71 9.43 -9.94 4.97
CA ALA A 71 10.36 -9.00 5.63
C ALA A 71 9.82 -7.58 5.82
N CYS A 72 8.72 -7.22 5.13
CA CYS A 72 7.96 -5.99 5.39
C CYS A 72 7.20 -6.07 6.72
#